data_AF-A0A377LR58-F1
#
_entry.id   AF-A0A377LR58-F1
#
_cell.length_a   1.000
_cell.length_b   1.000
_cell.length_c   1.000
_cell.angle_alpha   90.00
_cell.angle_beta   90.00
_cell.angle_gamma   90.00
#
_symmetry.space_group_name_H-M   'P 1'
#
loop_
_entity.id
_entity.type
_entity.pdbx_description
1 polymer ?
#
loop_
_entity_poly.entity_id
_entity_poly.type
_entity_poly.pdbx_seq_one_letter_code
_entity_poly.pdbx_strand_id
1 'polypeptide(L)'
;MADKLGIKLIGTQLEVKDGKLTGRITGNNCRCAQKVARLEKVYGNLNEYHLRAWGDTRGDHELLAAAQDPHWRHFHPPRKRRNSPIKG
;
A
#
# COMPACT_ATOMS: atom_id res chain seq x y z
N MET A 1 -0.63 -15.77 6.21
CA MET A 1 0.65 -15.75 5.46
C MET A 1 1.66 -14.83 6.13
N ALA A 2 1.33 -13.56 6.39
CA ALA A 2 2.22 -12.65 7.13
C ALA A 2 2.63 -13.19 8.51
N ASP A 3 1.67 -13.73 9.26
CA ASP A 3 1.90 -14.38 10.56
C ASP A 3 2.92 -15.54 10.49
N LYS A 4 2.80 -16.40 9.46
CA LYS A 4 3.75 -17.50 9.21
C LYS A 4 5.18 -17.03 8.92
N LEU A 5 5.35 -15.78 8.47
CA LEU A 5 6.64 -15.18 8.18
C LEU A 5 7.14 -14.29 9.34
N GLY A 6 6.36 -14.14 10.43
CA GLY A 6 6.67 -13.23 11.52
C GLY A 6 6.60 -11.75 11.12
N ILE A 7 5.85 -11.42 10.06
CA ILE A 7 5.79 -10.06 9.50
C ILE A 7 4.50 -9.37 9.94
N LYS A 8 4.62 -8.12 10.40
CA LYS A 8 3.47 -7.27 10.70
C LYS A 8 2.79 -6.82 9.41
N LEU A 9 1.50 -7.15 9.26
CA LEU A 9 0.68 -6.67 8.15
C LEU A 9 -0.04 -5.38 8.51
N ILE A 10 0.13 -4.34 7.69
CA ILE A 10 -0.59 -3.07 7.78
C ILE A 10 -1.23 -2.82 6.41
N GLY A 11 -2.55 -2.63 6.38
CA GLY A 11 -3.28 -2.49 5.13
C GLY A 11 -4.70 -1.97 5.31
N THR A 12 -5.39 -1.84 4.17
CA THR A 12 -6.81 -1.48 4.12
C THR A 12 -7.62 -2.49 4.93
N GLN A 13 -8.48 -2.00 5.81
CA GLN A 13 -9.38 -2.84 6.60
C GLN A 13 -10.70 -2.99 5.84
N LEU A 14 -11.18 -4.23 5.70
CA LEU A 14 -12.46 -4.52 5.05
C LEU A 14 -13.54 -4.65 6.12
N GLU A 15 -14.72 -4.14 5.80
CA GLU A 15 -15.88 -4.30 6.68
C GLU A 15 -16.41 -5.73 6.58
N VAL A 16 -16.61 -6.33 7.75
CA VAL A 16 -17.18 -7.67 7.91
C VAL A 16 -18.48 -7.54 8.69
N LYS A 17 -19.56 -8.09 8.15
CA LYS A 17 -20.86 -8.18 8.81
C LYS A 17 -21.35 -9.63 8.76
N ASP A 18 -21.72 -10.18 9.91
CA ASP A 18 -22.18 -11.57 10.04
C ASP A 18 -21.19 -12.59 9.43
N GLY A 19 -19.89 -12.34 9.64
CA GLY A 19 -18.81 -13.17 9.10
C GLY A 19 -18.58 -13.05 7.59
N LYS A 20 -19.28 -12.15 6.90
CA LYS A 20 -19.16 -11.92 5.45
C LYS A 20 -18.58 -10.55 5.13
N LEU A 21 -17.75 -10.48 4.09
CA LEU A 21 -17.24 -9.21 3.57
C LEU A 21 -18.37 -8.44 2.88
N THR A 22 -18.56 -7.18 3.25
CA THR A 22 -19.61 -6.33 2.65
C THR A 22 -19.17 -5.67 1.35
N GLY A 23 -17.87 -5.77 1.02
CA GLY A 23 -17.23 -5.05 -0.09
C GLY A 23 -16.85 -3.61 0.26
N ARG A 24 -17.18 -3.13 1.47
CA ARG A 24 -16.82 -1.80 1.94
C ARG A 24 -15.48 -1.82 2.68
N ILE A 25 -14.82 -0.67 2.68
CA ILE A 25 -13.60 -0.43 3.44
C ILE A 25 -13.98 0.23 4.76
N THR A 26 -13.40 -0.22 5.86
CA THR A 26 -13.46 0.47 7.15
C THR A 26 -12.36 1.54 7.19
N GLY A 27 -12.78 2.81 7.18
CA GLY A 27 -11.87 3.96 7.15
C GLY A 27 -11.28 4.20 5.76
N ASN A 28 -10.01 4.62 5.71
CA ASN A 28 -9.35 5.03 4.47
C ASN A 28 -8.58 3.87 3.81
N ASN A 29 -8.54 3.89 2.48
CA ASN A 29 -7.68 3.00 1.70
C ASN A 29 -6.19 3.23 2.04
N CYS A 30 -5.43 2.15 2.23
CA CYS A 30 -3.98 2.19 2.48
C CYS A 30 -3.22 2.51 1.18
N ARG A 31 -3.16 3.80 0.84
CA ARG A 31 -2.55 4.30 -0.38
C ARG A 31 -1.92 5.67 -0.14
N CYS A 32 -0.83 5.97 -0.83
CA CYS A 32 -0.21 7.29 -0.80
C CYS A 32 0.18 7.65 0.65
N ALA A 33 -0.10 8.88 1.09
CA ALA A 33 0.15 9.33 2.47
C ALA A 33 -0.45 8.43 3.57
N GLN A 34 -1.53 7.68 3.29
CA GLN A 34 -2.10 6.76 4.27
C GLN A 34 -1.18 5.58 4.60
N LYS A 35 -0.22 5.24 3.72
CA LYS A 35 0.81 4.24 4.04
C LYS A 35 1.73 4.75 5.15
N VAL A 36 2.20 5.99 5.02
CA VAL A 36 3.07 6.65 6.01
C VAL A 36 2.33 6.84 7.33
N ALA A 37 1.13 7.43 7.29
CA ALA A 37 0.34 7.68 8.51
C ALA A 37 0.00 6.39 9.29
N ARG A 38 -0.27 5.29 8.57
CA ARG A 38 -0.52 3.98 9.23
C ARG A 38 0.77 3.38 9.80
N LEU A 39 1.92 3.60 9.15
CA LEU A 39 3.21 3.15 9.67
C LEU A 39 3.58 3.93 10.94
N GLU A 40 3.42 5.25 10.93
CA GLU A 40 3.61 6.14 12.10
C GLU A 40 2.71 5.75 13.26
N LYS A 41 1.45 5.42 12.99
CA LYS A 41 0.52 4.98 14.03
C LYS A 41 0.98 3.70 14.75
N VAL A 42 1.76 2.85 14.09
CA VAL A 42 2.23 1.58 14.67
C VAL A 42 3.58 1.75 15.35
N TYR A 43 4.50 2.53 14.76
CA TYR A 43 5.90 2.59 15.19
C TYR A 43 6.31 3.94 15.82
N GLY A 44 5.43 4.94 15.81
CA GLY A 44 5.72 6.28 16.30
C GLY A 44 6.43 7.13 15.23
N ASN A 45 7.34 8.00 15.67
CA ASN A 45 8.06 8.90 14.78
C ASN A 45 9.03 8.11 13.90
N LEU A 46 8.79 8.11 12.59
CA LEU A 46 9.59 7.35 11.64
C LEU A 46 11.04 7.82 11.50
N ASN A 47 11.35 9.06 11.90
CA ASN A 47 12.72 9.58 11.88
C ASN A 47 13.62 8.92 12.92
N GLU A 48 13.06 8.19 13.89
CA GLU A 48 13.82 7.41 14.87
C GLU A 48 14.33 6.08 14.29
N TYR A 49 13.94 5.75 13.05
CA TYR A 49 14.26 4.49 12.39
C TYR A 49 15.03 4.72 11.09
N HIS A 50 15.85 3.75 10.73
CA HIS A 50 16.39 3.66 9.38
C HIS A 50 15.42 2.86 8.49
N LEU A 51 14.66 3.59 7.68
CA LEU A 51 13.63 3.06 6.80
C LEU A 51 14.18 2.66 5.44
N ARG A 52 13.90 1.41 5.07
CA ARG A 52 14.03 0.90 3.71
C ARG A 52 12.65 0.54 3.18
N ALA A 53 12.31 1.06 2.01
CA ALA A 53 10.97 0.87 1.42
C ALA A 53 11.05 0.37 -0.01
N TRP A 54 10.10 -0.47 -0.41
CA TRP A 54 9.98 -1.00 -1.76
C TRP A 54 8.59 -0.71 -2.33
N GLY A 55 8.51 -0.31 -3.59
CA GLY A 55 7.25 -0.02 -4.27
C GLY A 55 7.39 0.04 -5.79
N ASP A 56 6.26 -0.03 -6.47
CA ASP A 56 6.18 -0.10 -7.93
C ASP A 56 5.04 0.70 -8.53
N THR A 57 4.17 1.27 -7.70
CA THR A 57 3.02 2.06 -8.13
C THR A 57 3.08 3.48 -7.60
N ARG A 58 2.39 4.41 -8.28
CA ARG A 58 2.26 5.79 -7.80
C ARG A 58 1.72 5.87 -6.36
N GLY A 59 0.99 4.85 -5.90
CA GLY A 59 0.48 4.76 -4.53
C GLY A 59 1.54 4.51 -3.47
N ASP A 60 2.81 4.33 -3.84
CA ASP A 60 3.96 4.10 -2.96
C ASP A 60 4.87 5.33 -2.84
N HIS A 61 4.64 6.38 -3.63
CA HIS A 61 5.54 7.53 -3.72
C HIS A 61 5.81 8.16 -2.36
N GLU A 62 4.77 8.40 -1.55
CA GLU A 62 4.93 9.01 -0.23
C GLU A 62 5.69 8.11 0.75
N LEU A 63 5.50 6.78 0.67
CA LEU A 63 6.24 5.84 1.52
C LEU A 63 7.72 5.79 1.13
N LEU A 64 8.01 5.79 -0.17
CA LEU A 64 9.38 5.83 -0.68
C LEU A 64 10.06 7.16 -0.34
N ALA A 65 9.34 8.29 -0.45
CA ALA A 65 9.87 9.59 -0.08
C ALA A 65 10.19 9.72 1.41
N ALA A 66 9.47 8.99 2.27
CA ALA A 66 9.73 8.96 3.71
C ALA A 66 10.91 8.06 4.11
N ALA A 67 11.39 7.20 3.20
CA ALA A 67 12.46 6.25 3.48
C ALA A 67 13.85 6.81 3.14
N GLN A 68 14.85 6.44 3.94
CA GLN A 68 16.25 6.79 3.65
C GLN A 68 16.83 5.91 2.53
N ASP A 69 16.32 4.68 2.39
CA ASP A 69 16.72 3.75 1.34
C ASP A 69 15.49 3.30 0.52
N PRO A 70 15.05 4.12 -0.47
CA PRO A 70 13.91 3.81 -1.31
C PRO A 70 14.27 2.97 -2.54
N HIS A 71 13.49 1.92 -2.78
CA HIS A 71 13.65 0.99 -3.89
C HIS A 71 12.40 0.98 -4.78
N TRP A 72 12.43 1.78 -5.84
CA TRP A 72 11.41 1.73 -6.89
C TRP A 72 11.75 0.66 -7.94
N ARG A 73 10.82 -0.24 -8.23
CA ARG A 73 11.01 -1.22 -9.31
C ARG A 73 9.71 -1.48 -10.05
N HIS A 74 9.72 -1.28 -11.37
CA HIS A 74 8.58 -1.68 -12.20
C HIS A 74 8.51 -3.22 -12.30
N PHE A 75 7.52 -3.84 -11.67
CA PHE A 75 7.27 -5.29 -11.76
C PHE A 75 6.30 -5.67 -12.89
N HIS A 76 5.76 -4.70 -13.62
CA HIS A 76 4.83 -4.95 -14.72
C HIS A 76 5.52 -4.87 -16.08
N PRO A 77 5.31 -5.85 -16.99
CA PRO A 77 5.64 -5.65 -18.40
C PRO A 77 4.85 -4.45 -18.94
N PRO A 78 5.36 -3.72 -19.95
CA PRO A 78 4.66 -2.58 -20.52
C PRO A 78 3.24 -3.00 -20.92
N ARG A 79 2.23 -2.35 -20.32
CA ARG A 79 0.83 -2.63 -20.65
C ARG A 79 0.63 -2.34 -22.14
N LYS A 80 0.28 -3.37 -22.94
CA LYS A 80 -0.25 -3.15 -24.28
C LYS A 80 -1.46 -2.21 -24.14
N ARG A 81 -1.46 -1.09 -24.87
CA ARG A 81 -2.62 -0.18 -24.93
C ARG A 81 -3.84 -1.02 -25.30
N ARG A 82 -4.82 -1.13 -24.41
CA ARG A 82 -6.15 -1.64 -24.77
C ARG A 82 -6.79 -0.55 -25.63
N ASN A 83 -6.91 -0.82 -26.94
CA ASN A 83 -7.83 -0.06 -27.77
C ASN A 83 -9.22 -0.20 -27.13
N SER A 84 -9.79 0.91 -26.66
CA SER A 84 -11.17 0.91 -26.17
C SER A 84 -12.09 0.71 -27.38
N PRO A 85 -13.01 -0.27 -27.36
CA PRO A 85 -13.93 -0.50 -28.48
C PRO A 85 -15.09 0.49 -28.55
N ILE A 86 -15.08 1.57 -27.76
CA ILE A 86 -16.16 2.55 -27.77
C ILE A 86 -15.81 3.64 -28.81
N LYS A 87 -16.17 3.36 -30.07
CA LYS A 87 -16.49 4.44 -31.02
C LYS A 87 -17.91 4.91 -30.70
N GLY A 88 -18.07 6.21 -30.54
CA GLY A 88 -19.38 6.86 -30.41
C GLY A 88 -20.17 6.80 -31.71
#